data_AF-A0A0D3K9F7-F1
#
_entry.id   AF-A0A0D3K9F7-F1
#
_cell.length_a   1.000
_cell.length_b   1.000
_cell.length_c   1.000
_cell.angle_alpha   90.00
_cell.angle_beta   90.00
_cell.angle_gamma   90.00
#
_symmetry.space_group_name_H-M   'P 1'
#
loop_
_entity.id
_entity.type
_entity.pdbx_description
1 polymer ?
#
loop_
_entity_poly.entity_id
_entity_poly.type
_entity_poly.pdbx_seq_one_letter_code
_entity_poly.pdbx_strand_id
1 'polypeptide(L)'
;MAPDSSSDHVDVLIVGAGLSGIGAAHHLQERCPAKSFLLLEARHAIGGTWDLFRYPGVRSDSDMYTFGYRFRPWTDDVTMADGPSILSYIRETATEAGIDQKIRFGHRMVRAEWCSAEERWTVWAAREGPSPVGGQVKLTAKFLFNCSGYYKYDQGFTPPFPQLGDFGGRVVHPQHWPEDLDYAGKRVVVIGSGATAVTLVPAMAASAAHVVMLQRSPTYVVSEPGRDAVALFLRRWLPAWLAVFLTRWQRCGQLSFDGGPAILFYWLSQTYPQTVRGWLRAWAQEQLPDGFAVDVHFKPKYDPWDQRLCAVPDGDLFAALSSGRASVVTDTIQRFTAGGVLLSSGEELKADLIVTATGFTLQVMGGAAAWAVKTAEAADLVSEYVCRILNYMDAGGYTVQAFILASWLPRHEVPRADPAMERHALLDFGAGYIQRSIDELPKQGTAWPWRLRMNYVADVLSIRPGALADSAMEFRRPHAKPD
;
A
#
# COMPACT_ATOMS: atom_id res chain seq x y z
N MET A 1 0.25 -17.43 42.49
CA MET A 1 1.36 -17.65 41.54
C MET A 1 0.91 -17.12 40.19
N ALA A 2 1.51 -16.02 39.74
CA ALA A 2 1.28 -15.49 38.40
C ALA A 2 1.89 -16.47 37.37
N PRO A 3 1.24 -16.75 36.23
CA PRO A 3 1.80 -17.64 35.23
C PRO A 3 3.10 -17.05 34.67
N ASP A 4 4.15 -17.87 34.68
CA ASP A 4 5.45 -17.57 34.11
C ASP A 4 5.32 -17.16 32.63
N SER A 5 6.02 -16.09 32.28
CA SER A 5 6.29 -15.67 30.91
C SER A 5 7.12 -16.72 30.18
N SER A 6 6.58 -17.43 29.18
CA SER A 6 7.36 -17.88 28.01
C SER A 6 6.52 -18.68 27.00
N SER A 7 6.20 -18.06 25.88
CA SER A 7 6.77 -18.59 24.64
C SER A 7 7.37 -17.39 23.89
N ASP A 8 8.66 -17.16 24.14
CA ASP A 8 9.46 -16.27 23.30
C ASP A 8 9.83 -16.96 21.97
N HIS A 9 9.26 -18.14 21.72
CA HIS A 9 9.35 -18.89 20.47
C HIS A 9 7.96 -19.16 19.90
N VAL A 10 7.82 -19.00 18.58
CA VAL A 10 6.65 -19.38 17.78
C VAL A 10 7.09 -20.02 16.46
N ASP A 11 6.23 -20.79 15.80
CA ASP A 11 6.57 -21.31 14.48
C ASP A 11 6.63 -20.18 13.44
N VAL A 12 5.68 -19.25 13.49
CA VAL A 12 5.60 -18.10 12.57
C VAL A 12 5.46 -16.79 13.32
N LEU A 13 6.39 -15.85 13.11
CA LEU A 13 6.26 -14.47 13.58
C LEU A 13 5.83 -13.57 12.42
N ILE A 14 4.70 -12.89 12.56
CA ILE A 14 4.19 -11.91 11.60
C ILE A 14 4.52 -10.51 12.12
N VAL A 15 4.97 -9.61 11.24
CA VAL A 15 5.27 -8.21 11.60
C VAL A 15 4.31 -7.28 10.89
N GLY A 16 3.46 -6.57 11.62
CA GLY A 16 2.44 -5.63 11.13
C GLY A 16 1.02 -6.21 11.21
N ALA A 17 0.08 -5.43 11.76
CA ALA A 17 -1.34 -5.75 11.88
C ALA A 17 -2.20 -4.91 10.91
N GLY A 18 -1.70 -4.69 9.69
CA GLY A 18 -2.48 -4.16 8.58
C GLY A 18 -3.19 -5.26 7.78
N LEU A 19 -3.76 -4.89 6.62
CA LEU A 19 -4.44 -5.82 5.71
C LEU A 19 -3.62 -7.10 5.44
N SER A 20 -2.32 -6.97 5.14
CA SER A 20 -1.48 -8.13 4.84
C SER A 20 -1.28 -9.07 6.04
N GLY A 21 -1.06 -8.51 7.24
CA GLY A 21 -0.79 -9.31 8.44
C GLY A 21 -2.02 -10.06 8.95
N ILE A 22 -3.19 -9.42 8.90
CA ILE A 22 -4.46 -10.08 9.26
C ILE A 22 -4.80 -11.19 8.25
N GLY A 23 -4.60 -10.95 6.95
CA GLY A 23 -4.77 -11.98 5.92
C GLY A 23 -3.83 -13.17 6.11
N ALA A 24 -2.55 -12.91 6.39
CA ALA A 24 -1.55 -13.95 6.66
C ALA A 24 -1.92 -14.80 7.89
N ALA A 25 -2.35 -14.15 8.98
CA ALA A 25 -2.76 -14.84 10.20
C ALA A 25 -3.98 -15.75 9.97
N HIS A 26 -4.98 -15.29 9.21
CA HIS A 26 -6.16 -16.09 8.87
C HIS A 26 -5.77 -17.36 8.10
N HIS A 27 -4.96 -17.23 7.05
CA HIS A 27 -4.50 -18.39 6.26
C HIS A 27 -3.69 -19.37 7.11
N LEU A 28 -2.86 -18.88 8.03
CA LEU A 28 -2.13 -19.77 8.95
C LEU A 28 -3.08 -20.55 9.87
N GLN A 29 -4.13 -19.91 10.41
CA GLN A 29 -5.13 -20.60 11.23
C GLN A 29 -5.87 -21.68 10.43
N GLU A 30 -6.29 -21.36 9.20
CA GLU A 30 -7.08 -22.27 8.36
C GLU A 30 -6.23 -23.43 7.83
N ARG A 31 -5.02 -23.14 7.33
CA ARG A 31 -4.24 -24.08 6.50
C ARG A 31 -3.08 -24.72 7.25
N CYS A 32 -2.64 -24.13 8.35
CA CYS A 32 -1.57 -24.64 9.20
C CYS A 32 -2.02 -24.68 10.68
N PRO A 33 -3.15 -25.35 11.02
CA PRO A 33 -3.78 -25.23 12.34
C PRO A 33 -2.92 -25.71 13.51
N ALA A 34 -1.92 -26.56 13.24
CA ALA A 34 -0.97 -27.04 14.24
C ALA A 34 0.16 -26.04 14.56
N LYS A 35 0.33 -24.97 13.77
CA LYS A 35 1.44 -24.02 13.93
C LYS A 35 1.07 -22.90 14.89
N SER A 36 1.99 -22.62 15.81
CA SER A 36 1.92 -21.43 16.66
C SER A 36 2.33 -20.19 15.88
N PHE A 37 1.62 -19.07 16.07
CA PHE A 37 2.02 -17.79 15.48
C PHE A 37 1.70 -16.61 16.39
N LEU A 38 2.41 -15.51 16.15
CA LEU A 38 2.26 -14.24 16.86
C LEU A 38 2.42 -13.07 15.89
N LEU A 39 1.61 -12.02 16.06
CA LEU A 39 1.77 -10.76 15.33
C LEU A 39 2.42 -9.70 16.23
N LEU A 40 3.38 -8.96 15.69
CA LEU A 40 3.91 -7.74 16.31
C LEU A 40 3.37 -6.51 15.59
N GLU A 41 2.78 -5.57 16.32
CA GLU A 41 2.35 -4.28 15.79
C GLU A 41 3.02 -3.16 16.59
N ALA A 42 3.64 -2.22 15.87
CA ALA A 42 4.34 -1.11 16.50
C ALA A 42 3.36 -0.16 17.20
N ARG A 43 2.15 0.01 16.64
CA ARG A 43 1.10 0.89 17.17
C ARG A 43 0.22 0.16 18.17
N HIS A 44 -0.70 0.90 18.79
CA HIS A 44 -1.79 0.36 19.62
C HIS A 44 -3.10 0.18 18.83
N ALA A 45 -3.02 -0.11 17.53
CA ALA A 45 -4.18 -0.22 16.66
C ALA A 45 -3.95 -1.17 15.48
N ILE A 46 -5.03 -1.86 15.09
CA ILE A 46 -5.12 -2.65 13.85
C ILE A 46 -5.51 -1.71 12.70
N GLY A 47 -4.96 -1.94 11.51
CA GLY A 47 -5.40 -1.29 10.26
C GLY A 47 -4.27 -0.88 9.31
N GLY A 48 -3.04 -0.73 9.82
CA GLY A 48 -1.91 -0.28 9.03
C GLY A 48 -2.18 1.08 8.36
N THR A 49 -2.08 1.14 7.03
CA THR A 49 -2.39 2.31 6.20
C THR A 49 -3.74 2.95 6.55
N TRP A 50 -4.77 2.13 6.76
CA TRP A 50 -6.14 2.59 6.97
C TRP A 50 -6.41 3.15 8.37
N ASP A 51 -5.52 2.88 9.33
CA ASP A 51 -5.51 3.56 10.64
C ASP A 51 -4.49 4.71 10.69
N LEU A 52 -3.48 4.70 9.80
CA LEU A 52 -2.46 5.74 9.70
C LEU A 52 -3.02 7.03 9.10
N PHE A 53 -3.66 6.92 7.94
CA PHE A 53 -4.20 8.08 7.24
C PHE A 53 -5.63 8.34 7.68
N ARG A 54 -5.86 9.50 8.29
CA ARG A 54 -7.15 9.92 8.88
C ARG A 54 -7.73 11.19 8.25
N TYR A 55 -7.15 11.63 7.14
CA TYR A 55 -7.61 12.83 6.43
C TYR A 55 -8.93 12.57 5.68
N PRO A 56 -9.78 13.60 5.47
CA PRO A 56 -11.07 13.43 4.81
C PRO A 56 -10.91 13.00 3.35
N GLY A 57 -11.74 12.07 2.91
CA GLY A 57 -11.73 11.56 1.53
C GLY A 57 -10.74 10.42 1.28
N VAL A 58 -9.96 9.99 2.28
CA VAL A 58 -9.11 8.80 2.16
C VAL A 58 -9.94 7.59 1.72
N ARG A 59 -9.50 6.90 0.66
CA ARG A 59 -10.21 5.79 0.01
C ARG A 59 -9.25 4.88 -0.73
N SER A 60 -9.73 3.71 -1.13
CA SER A 60 -9.01 2.84 -2.07
C SER A 60 -9.17 3.35 -3.50
N ASP A 61 -8.11 3.28 -4.31
CA ASP A 61 -8.16 3.49 -5.76
C ASP A 61 -8.42 2.15 -6.50
N SER A 62 -8.67 1.07 -5.76
CA SER A 62 -8.94 -0.27 -6.27
C SER A 62 -10.29 -0.76 -5.75
N ASP A 63 -11.00 -1.55 -6.56
CA ASP A 63 -12.30 -2.08 -6.14
C ASP A 63 -12.15 -3.08 -4.98
N MET A 64 -13.06 -3.02 -4.02
CA MET A 64 -13.03 -3.91 -2.87
C MET A 64 -13.37 -5.37 -3.19
N TYR A 65 -13.94 -5.68 -4.36
CA TYR A 65 -14.23 -7.06 -4.74
C TYR A 65 -12.95 -7.86 -5.04
N THR A 66 -11.93 -7.18 -5.56
CA THR A 66 -10.61 -7.76 -5.83
C THR A 66 -9.58 -7.43 -4.76
N PHE A 67 -9.68 -6.25 -4.11
CA PHE A 67 -8.78 -5.83 -3.04
C PHE A 67 -9.08 -6.52 -1.68
N GLY A 68 -10.34 -6.85 -1.42
CA GLY A 68 -10.76 -7.56 -0.21
C GLY A 68 -10.32 -9.03 -0.19
N TYR A 69 -10.27 -9.60 1.03
CA TYR A 69 -9.93 -11.01 1.24
C TYR A 69 -10.89 -11.94 0.52
N ARG A 70 -10.37 -13.01 -0.07
CA ARG A 70 -11.21 -14.03 -0.71
C ARG A 70 -12.08 -14.78 0.31
N PHE A 71 -11.53 -15.06 1.49
CA PHE A 71 -12.23 -15.77 2.57
C PHE A 71 -13.29 -14.91 3.28
N ARG A 72 -13.21 -13.57 3.14
CA ARG A 72 -14.21 -12.62 3.64
C ARG A 72 -14.56 -11.62 2.53
N PRO A 73 -15.40 -12.00 1.55
CA PRO A 73 -15.71 -11.14 0.44
C PRO A 73 -16.35 -9.81 0.87
N TRP A 74 -16.07 -8.75 0.12
CA TRP A 74 -16.71 -7.45 0.32
C TRP A 74 -18.19 -7.48 -0.07
N THR A 75 -19.06 -7.09 0.85
CA THR A 75 -20.52 -7.16 0.70
C THR A 75 -21.19 -5.80 0.54
N ASP A 76 -20.47 -4.68 0.74
CA ASP A 76 -21.03 -3.34 0.51
C ASP A 76 -21.17 -3.05 -1.00
N ASP A 77 -22.11 -2.18 -1.35
CA ASP A 77 -22.43 -1.69 -2.70
C ASP A 77 -21.43 -0.66 -3.21
N VAL A 78 -20.73 0.04 -2.30
CA VAL A 78 -19.64 0.96 -2.65
C VAL A 78 -18.39 0.16 -3.02
N THR A 79 -17.94 0.29 -4.27
CA THR A 79 -16.78 -0.46 -4.77
C THR A 79 -15.48 0.23 -4.41
N MET A 80 -15.47 1.55 -4.48
CA MET A 80 -14.33 2.39 -4.12
C MET A 80 -14.48 2.87 -2.69
N ALA A 81 -14.29 1.93 -1.75
CA ALA A 81 -14.60 2.13 -0.34
C ALA A 81 -13.71 3.18 0.32
N ASP A 82 -14.30 3.91 1.27
CA ASP A 82 -13.58 4.88 2.09
C ASP A 82 -12.70 4.19 3.14
N GLY A 83 -11.75 4.95 3.68
CA GLY A 83 -10.81 4.46 4.69
C GLY A 83 -11.49 3.91 5.95
N PRO A 84 -12.50 4.59 6.53
CA PRO A 84 -13.24 4.07 7.67
C PRO A 84 -13.89 2.70 7.43
N SER A 85 -14.52 2.49 6.27
CA SER A 85 -15.17 1.22 5.93
C SER A 85 -14.13 0.10 5.78
N ILE A 86 -12.98 0.39 5.14
CA ILE A 86 -11.88 -0.58 5.01
C ILE A 86 -11.26 -0.89 6.37
N LEU A 87 -11.12 0.12 7.24
CA LEU A 87 -10.62 -0.06 8.59
C LEU A 87 -11.55 -0.95 9.43
N SER A 88 -12.87 -0.72 9.35
CA SER A 88 -13.88 -1.57 10.01
C SER A 88 -13.77 -3.01 9.52
N TYR A 89 -13.72 -3.20 8.20
CA TYR A 89 -13.56 -4.51 7.59
C TYR A 89 -12.34 -5.29 8.09
N ILE A 90 -11.17 -4.64 8.21
CA ILE A 90 -9.96 -5.28 8.75
C ILE A 90 -10.14 -5.65 10.23
N ARG A 91 -10.71 -4.75 11.04
CA ARG A 91 -10.91 -4.96 12.48
C ARG A 91 -11.92 -6.06 12.77
N GLU A 92 -13.05 -6.06 12.07
CA GLU A 92 -14.05 -7.11 12.16
C GLU A 92 -13.48 -8.46 11.74
N THR A 93 -12.71 -8.50 10.63
CA THR A 93 -12.02 -9.73 10.19
C THR A 93 -11.11 -10.27 11.29
N ALA A 94 -10.30 -9.40 11.91
CA ALA A 94 -9.39 -9.80 12.97
C ALA A 94 -10.12 -10.30 14.22
N THR A 95 -11.20 -9.62 14.61
CA THR A 95 -12.00 -9.94 15.81
C THR A 95 -12.75 -11.26 15.64
N GLU A 96 -13.46 -11.44 14.51
CA GLU A 96 -14.24 -12.66 14.25
C GLU A 96 -13.37 -13.91 14.13
N ALA A 97 -12.14 -13.78 13.63
CA ALA A 97 -11.17 -14.88 13.56
C ALA A 97 -10.34 -15.05 14.85
N GLY A 98 -10.54 -14.21 15.88
CA GLY A 98 -9.75 -14.20 17.11
C GLY A 98 -8.26 -13.91 16.91
N ILE A 99 -7.91 -13.23 15.81
CA ILE A 99 -6.54 -12.85 15.46
C ILE A 99 -6.05 -11.70 16.34
N ASP A 100 -6.96 -10.79 16.71
CA ASP A 100 -6.71 -9.67 17.62
C ASP A 100 -6.06 -10.09 18.95
N GLN A 101 -6.45 -11.25 19.48
CA GLN A 101 -5.89 -11.85 20.70
C GLN A 101 -4.45 -12.35 20.54
N LYS A 102 -3.95 -12.46 19.31
CA LYS A 102 -2.58 -12.92 18.97
C LYS A 102 -1.66 -11.77 18.58
N ILE A 103 -2.10 -10.52 18.76
CA ILE A 103 -1.32 -9.32 18.43
C ILE A 103 -0.66 -8.77 19.70
N ARG A 104 0.66 -8.57 19.64
CA ARG A 104 1.39 -7.75 20.62
C ARG A 104 1.53 -6.33 20.07
N PHE A 105 0.66 -5.44 20.55
CA PHE A 105 0.71 -4.01 20.27
C PHE A 105 1.87 -3.31 20.98
N GLY A 106 2.28 -2.14 20.50
CA GLY A 106 3.39 -1.37 21.07
C GLY A 106 4.75 -2.07 20.95
N HIS A 107 4.89 -3.02 20.02
CA HIS A 107 6.11 -3.79 19.79
C HIS A 107 6.63 -3.54 18.38
N ARG A 108 7.65 -2.69 18.26
CA ARG A 108 8.27 -2.37 16.97
C ARG A 108 9.47 -3.27 16.73
N MET A 109 9.43 -4.10 15.68
CA MET A 109 10.63 -4.83 15.27
C MET A 109 11.73 -3.85 14.86
N VAL A 110 12.93 -4.02 15.43
CA VAL A 110 14.11 -3.18 15.12
C VAL A 110 15.22 -3.97 14.43
N ARG A 111 15.27 -5.28 14.64
CA ARG A 111 16.30 -6.18 14.08
C ARG A 111 15.75 -7.59 13.95
N ALA A 112 16.13 -8.28 12.89
CA ALA A 112 15.89 -9.70 12.71
C ALA A 112 17.12 -10.39 12.11
N GLU A 113 17.49 -11.55 12.65
CA GLU A 113 18.66 -12.32 12.23
C GLU A 113 18.35 -13.80 12.12
N TRP A 114 18.78 -14.41 11.02
CA TRP A 114 18.70 -15.86 10.82
C TRP A 114 19.95 -16.53 11.36
N CYS A 115 19.78 -17.67 12.05
CA CYS A 115 20.87 -18.55 12.44
C CYS A 115 20.71 -19.92 11.76
N SER A 116 21.60 -20.27 10.83
CA SER A 116 21.56 -21.58 10.17
C SER A 116 21.82 -22.75 11.12
N ALA A 117 22.68 -22.56 12.13
CA ALA A 117 22.99 -23.61 13.12
C ALA A 117 21.79 -23.93 14.03
N GLU A 118 20.94 -22.94 14.30
CA GLU A 118 19.73 -23.10 15.13
C GLU A 118 18.44 -23.20 14.31
N GLU A 119 18.53 -23.08 12.98
CA GLU A 119 17.43 -23.11 12.02
C GLU A 119 16.25 -22.22 12.42
N ARG A 120 16.55 -21.02 12.94
CA ARG A 120 15.54 -20.06 13.41
C ARG A 120 15.97 -18.62 13.26
N TRP A 121 14.97 -17.75 13.17
CA TRP A 121 15.08 -16.32 13.33
C TRP A 121 15.17 -15.95 14.80
N THR A 122 16.01 -14.96 15.10
CA THR A 122 15.95 -14.15 16.32
C THR A 122 15.49 -12.75 15.94
N VAL A 123 14.48 -12.24 16.63
CA VAL A 123 13.86 -10.94 16.38
C VAL A 123 13.90 -10.10 17.65
N TRP A 124 14.38 -8.87 17.53
CA TRP A 124 14.38 -7.88 18.59
C TRP A 124 13.28 -6.86 18.31
N ALA A 125 12.41 -6.65 19.29
CA ALA A 125 11.37 -5.63 19.22
C ALA A 125 11.49 -4.64 20.38
N ALA A 126 11.46 -3.35 20.06
CA ALA A 126 11.38 -2.28 21.05
C ALA A 126 9.93 -2.14 21.56
N ARG A 127 9.76 -2.03 22.88
CA ARG A 127 8.47 -1.73 23.52
C ARG A 127 8.28 -0.22 23.67
N GLU A 128 7.10 0.31 23.34
CA GLU A 128 6.72 1.69 23.67
C GLU A 128 6.28 1.83 25.15
N GLY A 129 6.78 2.85 25.87
CA GLY A 129 6.45 3.16 27.27
C GLY A 129 7.42 4.15 27.97
N PRO A 130 7.03 4.78 29.10
CA PRO A 130 7.72 5.93 29.72
C PRO A 130 9.03 5.62 30.46
N SER A 131 9.59 4.41 30.37
CA SER A 131 10.87 4.12 31.04
C SER A 131 12.03 4.53 30.13
N PRO A 132 13.00 5.34 30.60
CA PRO A 132 14.24 5.67 29.87
C PRO A 132 15.13 4.44 29.57
N VAL A 133 14.71 3.25 30.01
CA VAL A 133 15.28 1.95 29.65
C VAL A 133 14.17 1.11 29.00
N GLY A 134 13.79 1.49 27.77
CA GLY A 134 12.82 0.75 26.96
C GLY A 134 13.37 -0.62 26.59
N GLY A 135 13.07 -1.64 27.40
CA GLY A 135 13.59 -2.99 27.22
C GLY A 135 13.23 -3.55 25.85
N GLN A 136 14.25 -3.92 25.07
CA GLN A 136 14.05 -4.75 23.89
C GLN A 136 13.59 -6.13 24.33
N VAL A 137 12.56 -6.67 23.68
CA VAL A 137 12.23 -8.09 23.80
C VAL A 137 12.90 -8.87 22.71
N LYS A 138 13.39 -10.06 23.07
CA LYS A 138 13.91 -11.03 22.13
C LYS A 138 12.85 -12.11 21.91
N LEU A 139 12.55 -12.36 20.65
CA LEU A 139 11.65 -13.39 20.17
C LEU A 139 12.40 -14.29 19.19
N THR A 140 11.93 -15.51 19.01
CA THR A 140 12.47 -16.45 18.04
C THR A 140 11.34 -17.07 17.23
N ALA A 141 11.62 -17.36 15.96
CA ALA A 141 10.65 -18.03 15.11
C ALA A 141 11.30 -18.91 14.05
N LYS A 142 10.61 -19.97 13.60
CA LYS A 142 11.08 -20.76 12.45
C LYS A 142 10.89 -19.99 11.15
N PHE A 143 9.81 -19.20 11.05
CA PHE A 143 9.49 -18.36 9.90
C PHE A 143 9.19 -16.92 10.32
N LEU A 144 9.70 -15.95 9.56
CA LEU A 144 9.41 -14.53 9.72
C LEU A 144 8.61 -14.03 8.52
N PHE A 145 7.37 -13.62 8.75
CA PHE A 145 6.47 -13.10 7.72
C PHE A 145 6.32 -11.59 7.88
N ASN A 146 7.07 -10.82 7.09
CA ASN A 146 7.00 -9.37 7.20
C ASN A 146 5.82 -8.76 6.42
N CYS A 147 4.93 -8.10 7.15
CA CYS A 147 3.73 -7.42 6.68
C CYS A 147 3.70 -5.94 7.12
N SER A 148 4.86 -5.33 7.37
CA SER A 148 5.00 -3.95 7.89
C SER A 148 4.57 -2.85 6.91
N GLY A 149 4.31 -3.22 5.65
CA GLY A 149 4.10 -2.26 4.56
C GLY A 149 5.38 -1.51 4.20
N TYR A 150 5.21 -0.44 3.42
CA TYR A 150 6.31 0.34 2.82
C TYR A 150 6.33 1.81 3.24
N TYR A 151 5.45 2.24 4.14
CA TYR A 151 5.45 3.63 4.62
C TYR A 151 6.43 3.81 5.77
N LYS A 152 7.11 4.95 5.78
CA LYS A 152 7.75 5.49 6.99
C LYS A 152 6.66 6.14 7.86
N TYR A 153 6.32 5.55 9.01
CA TYR A 153 5.12 5.95 9.79
C TYR A 153 5.34 7.24 10.60
N ASP A 154 6.57 7.45 11.05
CA ASP A 154 6.99 8.61 11.84
C ASP A 154 6.95 9.92 11.04
N GLN A 155 7.20 9.87 9.73
CA GLN A 155 7.27 11.07 8.90
C GLN A 155 6.87 10.84 7.44
N GLY A 156 5.95 11.68 6.95
CA GLY A 156 5.67 11.81 5.52
C GLY A 156 6.75 12.59 4.78
N PHE A 157 6.61 12.75 3.47
CA PHE A 157 7.57 13.54 2.70
C PHE A 157 7.08 14.97 2.54
N THR A 158 7.81 15.91 3.14
CA THR A 158 7.61 17.35 2.96
C THR A 158 8.87 17.93 2.29
N PRO A 159 8.78 18.49 1.07
CA PRO A 159 9.91 19.16 0.46
C PRO A 159 10.29 20.41 1.27
N PRO A 160 11.53 20.91 1.13
CA PRO A 160 11.90 22.18 1.75
C PRO A 160 11.02 23.30 1.15
N PHE A 161 10.29 23.98 2.02
CA PHE A 161 9.45 25.12 1.67
C PHE A 161 10.12 26.43 2.10
N PRO A 162 10.44 27.33 1.17
CA PRO A 162 11.04 28.62 1.52
C PRO A 162 10.11 29.43 2.43
N GLN A 163 10.63 29.89 3.57
CA GLN A 163 9.94 30.79 4.50
C GLN A 163 8.62 30.23 5.06
N LEU A 164 8.47 28.90 5.17
CA LEU A 164 7.27 28.28 5.72
C LEU A 164 6.85 28.83 7.10
N GLY A 165 7.83 29.21 7.93
CA GLY A 165 7.60 29.78 9.25
C GLY A 165 6.93 31.16 9.26
N ASP A 166 6.88 31.84 8.11
CA ASP A 166 6.24 33.16 7.98
C ASP A 166 4.71 33.04 7.86
N PHE A 167 4.18 31.85 7.55
CA PHE A 167 2.74 31.64 7.40
C PHE A 167 2.02 31.70 8.76
N GLY A 168 1.06 32.62 8.88
CA GLY A 168 0.31 32.83 10.13
C GLY A 168 -0.80 31.82 10.39
N GLY A 169 -1.14 30.98 9.41
CA GLY A 169 -2.16 29.95 9.52
C GLY A 169 -1.62 28.58 9.95
N ARG A 170 -2.48 27.56 9.92
CA ARG A 170 -2.09 26.18 10.28
C ARG A 170 -1.56 25.44 9.05
N VAL A 171 -0.48 24.67 9.22
CA VAL A 171 0.05 23.75 8.20
C VAL A 171 -0.17 22.32 8.66
N VAL A 172 -0.74 21.47 7.81
CA VAL A 172 -1.07 20.08 8.13
C VAL A 172 -0.52 19.14 7.06
N HIS A 173 0.14 18.07 7.48
CA HIS A 173 0.52 16.98 6.60
C HIS A 173 -0.52 15.85 6.68
N PRO A 174 -1.04 15.30 5.56
CA PRO A 174 -2.11 14.29 5.58
C PRO A 174 -1.81 13.02 6.39
N GLN A 175 -0.54 12.61 6.47
CA GLN A 175 -0.10 11.47 7.28
C GLN A 175 -0.33 11.66 8.79
N HIS A 176 -0.32 12.90 9.28
CA HIS A 176 -0.52 13.24 10.69
C HIS A 176 -1.70 14.20 10.82
N TRP A 177 -2.85 13.77 10.29
CA TRP A 177 -4.06 14.57 10.29
C TRP A 177 -4.59 14.77 11.73
N PRO A 178 -4.74 16.02 12.22
CA PRO A 178 -5.27 16.28 13.55
C PRO A 178 -6.76 15.95 13.63
N GLU A 179 -7.17 15.25 14.68
CA GLU A 179 -8.58 14.87 14.90
C GLU A 179 -9.49 16.09 15.14
N ASP A 180 -8.92 17.17 15.67
CA ASP A 180 -9.62 18.41 16.03
C ASP A 180 -9.60 19.47 14.93
N LEU A 181 -9.13 19.14 13.72
CA LEU A 181 -8.95 20.12 12.66
C LEU A 181 -10.30 20.56 12.07
N ASP A 182 -10.76 21.72 12.51
CA ASP A 182 -11.87 22.43 11.85
C ASP A 182 -11.36 23.33 10.70
N TYR A 183 -11.91 23.08 9.51
CA TYR A 183 -11.65 23.85 8.29
C TYR A 183 -12.93 24.42 7.65
N ALA A 184 -14.08 24.31 8.32
CA ALA A 184 -15.33 24.87 7.81
C ALA A 184 -15.20 26.38 7.60
N GLY A 185 -15.64 26.87 6.45
CA GLY A 185 -15.58 28.30 6.10
C GLY A 185 -14.16 28.87 5.93
N LYS A 186 -13.11 28.04 5.95
CA LYS A 186 -11.71 28.48 5.74
C LYS A 186 -11.30 28.42 4.27
N ARG A 187 -10.34 29.24 3.88
CA ARG A 187 -9.62 29.12 2.60
C ARG A 187 -8.49 28.14 2.77
N VAL A 188 -8.48 27.09 1.96
CA VAL A 188 -7.53 25.99 2.08
C VAL A 188 -6.68 25.91 0.82
N VAL A 189 -5.35 25.83 0.98
CA VAL A 189 -4.44 25.49 -0.11
C VAL A 189 -3.93 24.06 0.11
N VAL A 190 -4.25 23.15 -0.81
CA VAL A 190 -3.73 21.78 -0.84
C VAL A 190 -2.56 21.72 -1.82
N ILE A 191 -1.35 21.52 -1.30
CA ILE A 191 -0.12 21.45 -2.10
C ILE A 191 0.12 20.00 -2.52
N GLY A 192 -0.04 19.73 -3.81
CA GLY A 192 0.16 18.41 -4.41
C GLY A 192 -0.88 18.11 -5.50
N SER A 193 -0.57 17.11 -6.32
CA SER A 193 -1.44 16.62 -7.39
C SER A 193 -1.58 15.09 -7.39
N GLY A 194 -1.03 14.38 -6.40
CA GLY A 194 -1.14 12.93 -6.31
C GLY A 194 -2.48 12.46 -5.75
N ALA A 195 -2.63 11.14 -5.57
CA ALA A 195 -3.83 10.48 -5.03
C ALA A 195 -4.38 11.14 -3.75
N THR A 196 -3.49 11.55 -2.84
CA THR A 196 -3.87 12.26 -1.60
C THR A 196 -4.50 13.62 -1.85
N ALA A 197 -4.03 14.38 -2.85
CA ALA A 197 -4.60 15.69 -3.15
C ALA A 197 -5.97 15.57 -3.84
N VAL A 198 -6.09 14.67 -4.82
CA VAL A 198 -7.34 14.47 -5.58
C VAL A 198 -8.49 13.88 -4.72
N THR A 199 -8.16 13.28 -3.58
CA THR A 199 -9.12 12.77 -2.59
C THR A 199 -9.50 13.87 -1.58
N LEU A 200 -8.50 14.61 -1.09
CA LEU A 200 -8.69 15.71 -0.14
C LEU A 200 -9.53 16.86 -0.71
N VAL A 201 -9.22 17.32 -1.92
CA VAL A 201 -9.83 18.52 -2.50
C VAL A 201 -11.35 18.43 -2.56
N PRO A 202 -11.97 17.41 -3.18
CA PRO A 202 -13.43 17.32 -3.22
C PRO A 202 -14.04 17.11 -1.82
N ALA A 203 -13.38 16.36 -0.94
CA ALA A 203 -13.88 16.12 0.42
C ALA A 203 -13.87 17.39 1.29
N MET A 204 -12.80 18.20 1.19
CA MET A 204 -12.70 19.47 1.92
C MET A 204 -13.60 20.56 1.33
N ALA A 205 -13.79 20.57 0.00
CA ALA A 205 -14.66 21.52 -0.70
C ALA A 205 -16.15 21.38 -0.34
N ALA A 206 -16.53 20.36 0.44
CA ALA A 206 -17.88 20.23 0.98
C ALA A 206 -18.18 21.26 2.09
N SER A 207 -17.19 21.70 2.88
CA SER A 207 -17.38 22.59 4.03
C SER A 207 -16.42 23.78 4.11
N ALA A 208 -15.27 23.72 3.44
CA ALA A 208 -14.36 24.87 3.32
C ALA A 208 -15.03 26.02 2.55
N ALA A 209 -14.60 27.26 2.79
CA ALA A 209 -15.08 28.40 1.99
C ALA A 209 -14.59 28.31 0.54
N HIS A 210 -13.34 27.88 0.34
CA HIS A 210 -12.78 27.60 -0.97
C HIS A 210 -11.52 26.74 -0.84
N VAL A 211 -11.32 25.78 -1.73
CA VAL A 211 -10.12 24.92 -1.75
C VAL A 211 -9.33 25.14 -3.04
N VAL A 212 -8.04 25.47 -2.93
CA VAL A 212 -7.13 25.57 -4.07
C VAL A 212 -6.21 24.35 -4.08
N MET A 213 -6.25 23.55 -5.16
CA MET A 213 -5.26 22.52 -5.43
C MET A 213 -4.05 23.16 -6.12
N LEU A 214 -2.96 23.39 -5.37
CA LEU A 214 -1.72 23.91 -5.92
C LEU A 214 -0.82 22.76 -6.37
N GLN A 215 -0.51 22.71 -7.66
CA GLN A 215 0.32 21.67 -8.25
C GLN A 215 1.51 22.23 -9.01
N ARG A 216 2.70 21.65 -8.78
CA ARG A 216 3.89 21.95 -9.58
C ARG A 216 3.83 21.29 -10.96
N SER A 217 3.31 20.08 -11.01
CA SER A 217 3.23 19.26 -12.21
C SER A 217 1.87 18.58 -12.22
N PRO A 218 1.08 18.73 -13.30
CA PRO A 218 -0.19 18.04 -13.44
C PRO A 218 -0.04 16.51 -13.35
N THR A 219 -1.10 15.84 -12.93
CA THR A 219 -1.25 14.38 -13.04
C THR A 219 -2.42 14.02 -13.95
N TYR A 220 -2.47 12.77 -14.41
CA TYR A 220 -3.64 12.24 -15.11
C TYR A 220 -4.73 11.87 -14.09
N VAL A 221 -5.93 12.38 -14.30
CA VAL A 221 -7.10 12.11 -13.48
C VAL A 221 -8.17 11.44 -14.36
N VAL A 222 -8.73 10.32 -13.89
CA VAL A 222 -9.77 9.56 -14.58
C VAL A 222 -10.96 9.35 -13.67
N SER A 223 -12.16 9.50 -14.22
CA SER A 223 -13.39 9.22 -13.48
C SER A 223 -13.72 7.74 -13.56
N GLU A 224 -13.96 7.14 -12.40
CA GLU A 224 -14.39 5.74 -12.28
C GLU A 224 -15.73 5.69 -11.52
N PRO A 225 -16.66 4.81 -11.88
CA PRO A 225 -17.91 4.66 -11.14
C PRO A 225 -17.65 4.24 -9.69
N GLY A 226 -18.24 4.95 -8.72
CA GLY A 226 -18.14 4.60 -7.30
C GLY A 226 -18.93 3.34 -6.92
N ARG A 227 -19.81 2.88 -7.81
CA ARG A 227 -20.62 1.66 -7.67
C ARG A 227 -20.62 0.87 -8.97
N ASP A 228 -20.72 -0.46 -8.85
CA ASP A 228 -20.79 -1.36 -9.98
C ASP A 228 -22.24 -1.75 -10.30
N ALA A 229 -22.78 -1.23 -11.39
CA ALA A 229 -24.14 -1.53 -11.84
C ALA A 229 -24.37 -3.03 -12.10
N VAL A 230 -23.36 -3.75 -12.61
CA VAL A 230 -23.46 -5.19 -12.85
C VAL A 230 -23.44 -5.94 -11.52
N ALA A 231 -22.58 -5.57 -10.58
CA ALA A 231 -22.57 -6.17 -9.24
C ALA A 231 -23.91 -5.95 -8.50
N LEU A 232 -24.47 -4.74 -8.56
CA LEU A 232 -25.78 -4.43 -7.99
C LEU A 232 -26.89 -5.27 -8.62
N PHE A 233 -26.86 -5.44 -9.94
CA PHE A 233 -27.79 -6.30 -10.66
C PHE A 233 -27.64 -7.77 -10.22
N LEU A 234 -26.41 -8.31 -10.21
CA LEU A 234 -26.15 -9.69 -9.81
C LEU A 234 -26.61 -9.97 -8.37
N ARG A 235 -26.35 -9.05 -7.44
CA ARG A 235 -26.80 -9.15 -6.04
C ARG A 235 -28.32 -9.12 -5.88
N ARG A 236 -29.02 -8.39 -6.74
CA ARG A 236 -30.48 -8.30 -6.69
C ARG A 236 -31.15 -9.63 -7.04
N TRP A 237 -30.56 -10.41 -7.94
CA TRP A 237 -31.22 -11.55 -8.57
C TRP A 237 -30.60 -12.91 -8.27
N LEU A 238 -29.36 -12.96 -7.79
CA LEU A 238 -28.65 -14.22 -7.53
C LEU A 238 -28.40 -14.44 -6.03
N PRO A 239 -28.25 -15.71 -5.60
CA PRO A 239 -27.76 -16.02 -4.26
C PRO A 239 -26.41 -15.35 -3.98
N ALA A 240 -26.19 -14.92 -2.73
CA ALA A 240 -25.03 -14.12 -2.34
C ALA A 240 -23.68 -14.70 -2.80
N TRP A 241 -23.48 -16.02 -2.64
CA TRP A 241 -22.25 -16.69 -3.04
C TRP A 241 -22.00 -16.61 -4.56
N LEU A 242 -23.05 -16.73 -5.38
CA LEU A 242 -22.95 -16.70 -6.84
C LEU A 242 -22.76 -15.27 -7.34
N ALA A 243 -23.46 -14.30 -6.75
CA ALA A 243 -23.27 -12.88 -7.04
C ALA A 243 -21.82 -12.46 -6.77
N VAL A 244 -21.28 -12.77 -5.59
CA VAL A 244 -19.89 -12.48 -5.22
C VAL A 244 -18.91 -13.15 -6.19
N PHE A 245 -19.13 -14.43 -6.52
CA PHE A 245 -18.27 -15.16 -7.44
C PHE A 245 -18.24 -14.51 -8.83
N LEU A 246 -19.40 -14.22 -9.42
CA LEU A 246 -19.52 -13.64 -10.75
C LEU A 246 -18.99 -12.20 -10.80
N THR A 247 -19.28 -11.38 -9.80
CA THR A 247 -18.73 -10.02 -9.69
C THR A 247 -17.21 -10.04 -9.62
N ARG A 248 -16.63 -10.91 -8.78
CA ARG A 248 -15.16 -11.02 -8.69
C ARG A 248 -14.56 -11.56 -9.98
N TRP A 249 -15.20 -12.53 -10.64
CA TRP A 249 -14.75 -13.05 -11.94
C TRP A 249 -14.75 -11.96 -13.01
N GLN A 250 -15.84 -11.19 -13.12
CA GLN A 250 -15.95 -10.05 -14.02
C GLN A 250 -14.84 -9.03 -13.74
N ARG A 251 -14.63 -8.64 -12.49
CA ARG A 251 -13.62 -7.64 -12.10
C ARG A 251 -12.19 -8.12 -12.36
N CYS A 252 -11.87 -9.36 -11.98
CA CYS A 252 -10.59 -9.97 -12.33
C CYS A 252 -10.38 -10.00 -13.86
N GLY A 253 -11.44 -10.27 -14.63
CA GLY A 253 -11.33 -10.26 -16.08
C GLY A 253 -11.13 -8.87 -16.67
N GLN A 254 -11.80 -7.86 -16.13
CA GLN A 254 -11.61 -6.47 -16.54
C GLN A 254 -10.20 -5.95 -16.23
N LEU A 255 -9.64 -6.35 -15.09
CA LEU A 255 -8.36 -5.86 -14.57
C LEU A 255 -7.14 -6.65 -15.04
N SER A 256 -7.28 -7.96 -15.30
CA SER A 256 -6.12 -8.86 -15.39
C SER A 256 -6.13 -9.87 -16.54
N PHE A 257 -7.23 -10.04 -17.29
CA PHE A 257 -7.19 -10.87 -18.49
C PHE A 257 -6.53 -10.15 -19.65
N ASP A 258 -5.75 -10.89 -20.44
CA ASP A 258 -5.20 -10.40 -21.70
C ASP A 258 -6.35 -10.03 -22.64
N GLY A 259 -6.38 -8.77 -23.08
CA GLY A 259 -7.48 -8.18 -23.83
C GLY A 259 -8.61 -7.57 -22.98
N GLY A 260 -8.54 -7.66 -21.64
CA GLY A 260 -9.41 -6.92 -20.74
C GLY A 260 -9.18 -5.40 -20.82
N PRO A 261 -10.18 -4.56 -20.49
CA PRO A 261 -10.08 -3.10 -20.70
C PRO A 261 -8.88 -2.45 -20.00
N ALA A 262 -8.54 -2.86 -18.77
CA ALA A 262 -7.42 -2.25 -18.04
C ALA A 262 -6.06 -2.62 -18.66
N ILE A 263 -5.87 -3.90 -19.02
CA ILE A 263 -4.62 -4.35 -19.69
C ILE A 263 -4.52 -3.76 -21.08
N LEU A 264 -5.62 -3.70 -21.84
CA LEU A 264 -5.65 -3.06 -23.14
C LEU A 264 -5.33 -1.56 -23.02
N PHE A 265 -5.91 -0.87 -22.04
CA PHE A 265 -5.64 0.54 -21.78
C PHE A 265 -4.17 0.77 -21.41
N TYR A 266 -3.59 -0.08 -20.54
CA TYR A 266 -2.16 -0.05 -20.23
C TYR A 266 -1.30 -0.28 -21.48
N TRP A 267 -1.60 -1.31 -22.27
CA TRP A 267 -0.87 -1.63 -23.51
C TRP A 267 -0.93 -0.49 -24.53
N LEU A 268 -2.12 0.11 -24.74
CA LEU A 268 -2.31 1.29 -25.58
C LEU A 268 -1.55 2.50 -25.05
N SER A 269 -1.48 2.68 -23.73
CA SER A 269 -0.73 3.76 -23.11
C SER A 269 0.77 3.64 -23.38
N GLN A 270 1.29 2.42 -23.32
CA GLN A 270 2.71 2.13 -23.56
C GLN A 270 3.08 2.13 -25.05
N THR A 271 2.15 1.75 -25.93
CA THR A 271 2.41 1.58 -27.37
C THR A 271 2.02 2.81 -28.20
N TYR A 272 0.93 3.49 -27.82
CA TYR A 272 0.36 4.66 -28.51
C TYR A 272 0.10 5.82 -27.53
N PRO A 273 1.12 6.30 -26.79
CA PRO A 273 0.95 7.27 -25.71
C PRO A 273 0.26 8.56 -26.17
N GLN A 274 0.58 9.08 -27.37
CA GLN A 274 0.00 10.32 -27.88
C GLN A 274 -1.52 10.23 -28.10
N THR A 275 -2.00 9.07 -28.54
CA THR A 275 -3.43 8.83 -28.71
C THR A 275 -4.14 8.81 -27.36
N VAL A 276 -3.59 8.08 -26.39
CA VAL A 276 -4.17 7.99 -25.04
C VAL A 276 -4.13 9.36 -24.33
N ARG A 277 -3.09 10.16 -24.53
CA ARG A 277 -3.03 11.56 -24.05
C ARG A 277 -4.20 12.38 -24.59
N GLY A 278 -4.53 12.22 -25.87
CA GLY A 278 -5.67 12.86 -26.50
C GLY A 278 -7.01 12.46 -25.86
N TRP A 279 -7.20 11.16 -25.60
CA TRP A 279 -8.41 10.65 -24.93
C TRP A 279 -8.54 11.17 -23.50
N LEU A 280 -7.49 11.07 -22.69
CA LEU A 280 -7.49 11.55 -21.31
C LEU A 280 -7.78 13.06 -21.23
N ARG A 281 -7.22 13.84 -22.16
CA ARG A 281 -7.52 15.27 -22.30
C ARG A 281 -8.99 15.50 -22.64
N ALA A 282 -9.55 14.76 -23.59
CA ALA A 282 -10.95 14.89 -23.99
C ALA A 282 -11.91 14.52 -22.85
N TRP A 283 -11.66 13.42 -22.13
CA TRP A 283 -12.48 13.01 -20.99
C TRP A 283 -12.44 13.99 -19.82
N ALA A 284 -11.29 14.64 -19.58
CA ALA A 284 -11.20 15.72 -18.60
C ALA A 284 -12.00 16.96 -19.07
N GLN A 285 -11.89 17.31 -20.35
CA GLN A 285 -12.59 18.45 -20.94
C GLN A 285 -14.12 18.28 -20.90
N GLU A 286 -14.63 17.07 -21.13
CA GLU A 286 -16.08 16.76 -21.10
C GLU A 286 -16.72 16.95 -19.70
N GLN A 287 -15.92 16.87 -18.62
CA GLN A 287 -16.41 17.00 -17.24
C GLN A 287 -16.22 18.39 -16.64
N LEU A 288 -15.52 19.28 -17.36
CA LEU A 288 -15.17 20.62 -16.90
C LEU A 288 -15.95 21.68 -17.71
N PRO A 289 -16.12 22.90 -17.16
CA PRO A 289 -16.84 23.96 -17.86
C PRO A 289 -16.12 24.39 -19.14
N ASP A 290 -16.88 24.93 -20.09
CA ASP A 290 -16.34 25.50 -21.32
C ASP A 290 -15.28 26.57 -21.01
N GLY A 291 -14.16 26.51 -21.71
CA GLY A 291 -13.04 27.45 -21.53
C GLY A 291 -12.11 27.14 -20.35
N PHE A 292 -12.34 26.06 -19.60
CA PHE A 292 -11.42 25.63 -18.55
C PHE A 292 -10.02 25.32 -19.14
N ALA A 293 -8.96 25.74 -18.45
CA ALA A 293 -7.58 25.57 -18.90
C ALA A 293 -7.06 24.13 -18.72
N VAL A 294 -7.70 23.16 -19.37
CA VAL A 294 -7.36 21.72 -19.28
C VAL A 294 -5.90 21.45 -19.67
N ASP A 295 -5.40 22.12 -20.70
CA ASP A 295 -4.02 21.99 -21.17
C ASP A 295 -2.97 22.56 -20.19
N VAL A 296 -3.40 23.33 -19.18
CA VAL A 296 -2.55 23.84 -18.10
C VAL A 296 -2.63 22.94 -16.87
N HIS A 297 -3.83 22.45 -16.53
CA HIS A 297 -4.09 21.78 -15.25
C HIS A 297 -4.15 20.25 -15.32
N PHE A 298 -4.33 19.66 -16.50
CA PHE A 298 -4.46 18.21 -16.70
C PHE A 298 -3.59 17.69 -17.85
N LYS A 299 -2.46 18.36 -18.12
CA LYS A 299 -1.47 17.97 -19.13
C LYS A 299 -0.11 17.66 -18.50
N PRO A 300 0.09 16.44 -17.98
CA PRO A 300 1.37 16.01 -17.43
C PRO A 300 2.49 15.98 -18.48
N LYS A 301 3.74 16.07 -18.02
CA LYS A 301 4.94 15.98 -18.89
C LYS A 301 5.37 14.54 -19.21
N TYR A 302 4.88 13.56 -18.45
CA TYR A 302 5.16 12.13 -18.61
C TYR A 302 4.02 11.45 -19.37
N ASP A 303 4.23 10.24 -19.88
CA ASP A 303 3.22 9.51 -20.64
C ASP A 303 2.27 8.71 -19.74
N PRO A 304 1.03 8.43 -20.18
CA PRO A 304 0.08 7.68 -19.36
C PRO A 304 0.68 6.34 -18.88
N TRP A 305 0.49 6.03 -17.59
CA TRP A 305 1.07 4.89 -16.87
C TRP A 305 2.57 4.91 -16.57
N ASP A 306 3.35 5.92 -16.97
CA ASP A 306 4.70 6.12 -16.40
C ASP A 306 4.63 6.48 -14.90
N GLN A 307 3.49 7.05 -14.51
CA GLN A 307 3.05 7.23 -13.13
C GLN A 307 1.59 6.81 -13.00
N ARG A 308 1.17 6.49 -11.77
CA ARG A 308 -0.16 5.96 -11.49
C ARG A 308 -1.19 7.05 -11.80
N LEU A 309 -2.24 6.69 -12.54
CA LEU A 309 -3.37 7.58 -12.78
C LEU A 309 -4.17 7.74 -11.49
N CYS A 310 -4.68 8.94 -11.25
CA CYS A 310 -5.53 9.25 -10.11
C CYS A 310 -6.99 8.96 -10.46
N ALA A 311 -7.63 8.06 -9.72
CA ALA A 311 -9.04 7.73 -9.90
C ALA A 311 -9.94 8.63 -9.02
N VAL A 312 -10.96 9.22 -9.63
CA VAL A 312 -11.96 10.05 -8.95
C VAL A 312 -13.35 9.41 -9.07
N PRO A 313 -14.01 9.06 -7.95
CA PRO A 313 -15.29 8.38 -7.98
C PRO A 313 -16.34 9.35 -8.50
N ASP A 314 -17.08 8.91 -9.52
CA ASP A 314 -18.20 9.67 -10.10
C ASP A 314 -17.81 11.11 -10.50
N GLY A 315 -16.52 11.35 -10.79
CA GLY A 315 -15.99 12.66 -11.14
C GLY A 315 -16.01 13.69 -9.99
N ASP A 316 -15.95 13.27 -8.72
CA ASP A 316 -16.07 14.15 -7.53
C ASP A 316 -15.17 15.41 -7.60
N LEU A 317 -13.92 15.27 -8.02
CA LEU A 317 -12.98 16.38 -8.22
C LEU A 317 -13.45 17.33 -9.32
N PHE A 318 -13.87 16.79 -10.47
CA PHE A 318 -14.37 17.61 -11.58
C PHE A 318 -15.66 18.34 -11.18
N ALA A 319 -16.56 17.70 -10.44
CA ALA A 319 -17.75 18.33 -9.91
C ALA A 319 -17.42 19.48 -8.93
N ALA A 320 -16.41 19.31 -8.07
CA ALA A 320 -15.94 20.37 -7.17
C ALA A 320 -15.41 21.58 -7.95
N LEU A 321 -14.59 21.33 -8.98
CA LEU A 321 -14.05 22.38 -9.87
C LEU A 321 -15.15 23.08 -10.67
N SER A 322 -16.06 22.32 -11.29
CA SER A 322 -17.17 22.85 -12.08
C SER A 322 -18.16 23.68 -11.25
N SER A 323 -18.32 23.36 -9.97
CA SER A 323 -19.17 24.13 -9.05
C SER A 323 -18.50 25.42 -8.52
N GLY A 324 -17.21 25.64 -8.78
CA GLY A 324 -16.45 26.78 -8.25
C GLY A 324 -16.11 26.70 -6.76
N ARG A 325 -16.41 25.59 -6.08
CA ARG A 325 -16.02 25.36 -4.68
C ARG A 325 -14.53 25.04 -4.52
N ALA A 326 -13.91 24.59 -5.61
CA ALA A 326 -12.47 24.39 -5.68
C ALA A 326 -11.90 25.00 -6.98
N SER A 327 -10.62 25.33 -6.94
CA SER A 327 -9.82 25.67 -8.11
C SER A 327 -8.53 24.86 -8.15
N VAL A 328 -7.89 24.82 -9.32
CA VAL A 328 -6.57 24.22 -9.50
C VAL A 328 -5.62 25.26 -10.06
N VAL A 329 -4.41 25.32 -9.51
CA VAL A 329 -3.37 26.25 -9.94
C VAL A 329 -2.12 25.45 -10.27
N THR A 330 -1.63 25.57 -11.50
CA THR A 330 -0.38 24.93 -11.92
C THR A 330 0.75 25.96 -11.87
N ASP A 331 1.53 25.96 -10.80
CA ASP A 331 2.67 26.87 -10.61
C ASP A 331 3.66 26.34 -9.57
N THR A 332 4.72 27.08 -9.31
CA THR A 332 5.76 26.82 -8.33
C THR A 332 5.69 27.81 -7.18
N ILE A 333 5.99 27.34 -5.98
CA ILE A 333 6.03 28.17 -4.78
C ILE A 333 7.32 28.99 -4.78
N GLN A 334 7.19 30.32 -4.72
CA GLN A 334 8.33 31.21 -4.52
C GLN A 334 8.68 31.30 -3.03
N ARG A 335 7.68 31.60 -2.19
CA ARG A 335 7.79 31.66 -0.72
C ARG A 335 6.42 31.61 -0.06
N PHE A 336 6.39 31.30 1.22
CA PHE A 336 5.20 31.50 2.05
C PHE A 336 5.16 32.95 2.54
N THR A 337 3.96 33.46 2.76
CA THR A 337 3.70 34.81 3.29
C THR A 337 2.84 34.69 4.55
N ALA A 338 2.69 35.78 5.31
CA ALA A 338 1.82 35.80 6.48
C ALA A 338 0.37 35.37 6.17
N GLY A 339 -0.12 35.65 4.95
CA GLY A 339 -1.49 35.38 4.52
C GLY A 339 -1.68 34.20 3.58
N GLY A 340 -0.61 33.49 3.18
CA GLY A 340 -0.73 32.41 2.20
C GLY A 340 0.57 32.01 1.51
N VAL A 341 0.50 31.80 0.20
CA VAL A 341 1.61 31.31 -0.63
C VAL A 341 1.78 32.20 -1.86
N LEU A 342 2.96 32.79 -2.01
CA LEU A 342 3.33 33.53 -3.21
C LEU A 342 3.93 32.58 -4.25
N LEU A 343 3.38 32.61 -5.45
CA LEU A 343 3.79 31.80 -6.58
C LEU A 343 4.84 32.52 -7.43
N SER A 344 5.58 31.76 -8.23
CA SER A 344 6.59 32.32 -9.14
C SER A 344 6.00 33.21 -10.24
N SER A 345 4.72 33.04 -10.58
CA SER A 345 3.98 33.97 -11.46
C SER A 345 3.74 35.36 -10.83
N GLY A 346 3.93 35.50 -9.52
CA GLY A 346 3.61 36.70 -8.76
C GLY A 346 2.20 36.71 -8.16
N GLU A 347 1.36 35.70 -8.45
CA GLU A 347 0.07 35.51 -7.80
C GLU A 347 0.26 35.05 -6.33
N GLU A 348 -0.53 35.62 -5.42
CA GLU A 348 -0.57 35.19 -4.02
C GLU A 348 -1.86 34.44 -3.72
N LEU A 349 -1.73 33.16 -3.36
CA LEU A 349 -2.84 32.32 -2.91
C LEU A 349 -3.08 32.54 -1.42
N LYS A 350 -4.15 33.26 -1.07
CA LYS A 350 -4.54 33.48 0.33
C LYS A 350 -5.06 32.19 0.96
N ALA A 351 -4.60 31.86 2.16
CA ALA A 351 -4.94 30.65 2.87
C ALA A 351 -5.06 30.88 4.37
N ASP A 352 -6.02 30.21 5.01
CA ASP A 352 -6.12 30.10 6.46
C ASP A 352 -5.56 28.75 6.95
N LEU A 353 -5.55 27.75 6.05
CA LEU A 353 -5.01 26.41 6.25
C LEU A 353 -4.23 25.96 5.01
N ILE A 354 -3.05 25.37 5.21
CA ILE A 354 -2.26 24.74 4.16
C ILE A 354 -2.14 23.25 4.44
N VAL A 355 -2.44 22.43 3.44
CA VAL A 355 -2.31 20.97 3.51
C VAL A 355 -1.19 20.52 2.57
N THR A 356 -0.13 19.93 3.12
CA THR A 356 1.03 19.47 2.35
C THR A 356 0.81 18.04 1.87
N ALA A 357 -0.04 17.84 0.86
CA ALA A 357 -0.28 16.55 0.20
C ALA A 357 0.89 16.13 -0.71
N THR A 358 2.10 16.16 -0.17
CA THR A 358 3.38 16.04 -0.88
C THR A 358 3.93 14.62 -0.93
N GLY A 359 3.15 13.64 -0.47
CA GLY A 359 3.45 12.21 -0.56
C GLY A 359 4.09 11.66 0.70
N PHE A 360 4.86 10.59 0.52
CA PHE A 360 5.40 9.79 1.61
C PHE A 360 6.86 9.40 1.36
N THR A 361 7.48 8.87 2.40
CA THR A 361 8.81 8.27 2.36
C THR A 361 8.65 6.76 2.36
N LEU A 362 9.31 6.09 1.40
CA LEU A 362 9.34 4.64 1.35
C LEU A 362 10.28 4.12 2.45
N GLN A 363 9.85 3.06 3.12
CA GLN A 363 10.64 2.37 4.13
C GLN A 363 10.34 0.88 4.07
N VAL A 364 11.36 0.10 3.72
CA VAL A 364 11.26 -1.36 3.63
C VAL A 364 11.36 -1.97 5.04
N MET A 365 10.61 -3.04 5.29
CA MET A 365 10.63 -3.81 6.56
C MET A 365 10.36 -2.99 7.84
N GLY A 366 9.67 -1.86 7.74
CA GLY A 366 9.41 -1.00 8.90
C GLY A 366 10.68 -0.35 9.48
N GLY A 367 11.76 -0.28 8.69
CA GLY A 367 13.03 0.36 9.07
C GLY A 367 13.92 -0.54 9.93
N ALA A 368 13.54 -1.80 10.14
CA ALA A 368 14.37 -2.76 10.83
C ALA A 368 15.63 -3.08 10.01
N ALA A 369 16.78 -3.19 10.68
CA ALA A 369 17.97 -3.76 10.08
C ALA A 369 17.70 -5.25 9.83
N ALA A 370 17.35 -5.58 8.58
CA ALA A 370 17.06 -6.93 8.13
C ALA A 370 17.87 -7.22 6.88
N TRP A 371 18.44 -8.42 6.83
CA TRP A 371 19.25 -8.86 5.71
C TRP A 371 18.43 -9.88 4.90
N ALA A 372 18.10 -9.51 3.67
CA ALA A 372 17.40 -10.29 2.63
C ALA A 372 15.88 -10.50 2.81
N VAL A 373 15.06 -9.89 1.94
CA VAL A 373 13.60 -10.09 1.92
C VAL A 373 12.99 -9.91 0.52
N LYS A 374 12.03 -10.80 0.16
CA LYS A 374 11.09 -10.59 -0.96
C LYS A 374 10.02 -9.58 -0.56
N THR A 375 9.78 -8.62 -1.43
CA THR A 375 8.52 -7.88 -1.48
C THR A 375 7.59 -8.53 -2.49
N ALA A 376 6.33 -8.76 -2.15
CA ALA A 376 5.33 -9.27 -3.07
C ALA A 376 4.02 -8.48 -2.95
N GLU A 377 3.41 -8.18 -4.09
CA GLU A 377 2.04 -7.70 -4.18
C GLU A 377 1.06 -8.88 -4.18
N ALA A 378 -0.19 -8.69 -3.76
CA ALA A 378 -1.22 -9.71 -3.50
C ALA A 378 -1.00 -10.57 -2.22
N ALA A 379 -1.18 -9.94 -1.05
CA ALA A 379 -0.99 -10.56 0.27
C ALA A 379 -1.75 -11.90 0.47
N ASP A 380 -2.96 -12.01 -0.09
CA ASP A 380 -3.81 -13.22 0.01
C ASP A 380 -3.15 -14.43 -0.68
N LEU A 381 -2.72 -14.27 -1.94
CA LEU A 381 -2.08 -15.31 -2.74
C LEU A 381 -0.70 -15.71 -2.19
N VAL A 382 0.06 -14.72 -1.71
CA VAL A 382 1.36 -14.95 -1.06
C VAL A 382 1.18 -15.75 0.23
N SER A 383 0.15 -15.45 1.02
CA SER A 383 -0.14 -16.18 2.26
C SER A 383 -0.51 -17.64 2.00
N GLU A 384 -1.33 -17.91 0.97
CA GLU A 384 -1.64 -19.29 0.53
C GLU A 384 -0.36 -20.05 0.16
N TYR A 385 0.55 -19.41 -0.58
CA TYR A 385 1.82 -20.00 -1.00
C TYR A 385 2.76 -20.29 0.18
N VAL A 386 2.88 -19.37 1.12
CA VAL A 386 3.65 -19.57 2.36
C VAL A 386 3.09 -20.75 3.15
N CYS A 387 1.77 -20.87 3.30
CA CYS A 387 1.15 -22.02 3.99
C CYS A 387 1.46 -23.35 3.26
N ARG A 388 1.49 -23.36 1.93
CA ARG A 388 1.89 -24.54 1.15
C ARG A 388 3.34 -24.94 1.41
N ILE A 389 4.27 -23.98 1.46
CA ILE A 389 5.68 -24.24 1.84
C ILE A 389 5.74 -24.85 3.24
N LEU A 390 5.07 -24.22 4.20
CA LEU A 390 5.03 -24.66 5.59
C LEU A 390 4.48 -26.07 5.77
N ASN A 391 3.43 -26.45 5.05
CA ASN A 391 2.88 -27.81 5.10
C ASN A 391 3.79 -28.83 4.39
N TYR A 392 4.44 -28.43 3.29
CA TYR A 392 5.42 -29.27 2.60
C TYR A 392 6.64 -29.56 3.49
N MET A 393 7.09 -28.56 4.25
CA MET A 393 8.15 -28.70 5.25
C MET A 393 7.79 -29.75 6.30
N ASP A 394 6.59 -29.64 6.89
CA ASP A 394 6.14 -30.57 7.92
C ASP A 394 6.04 -32.00 7.38
N ALA A 395 5.47 -32.17 6.18
CA ALA A 395 5.30 -33.48 5.56
C ALA A 395 6.64 -34.16 5.24
N GLY A 396 7.67 -33.38 4.88
CA GLY A 396 9.00 -33.88 4.54
C GLY A 396 10.01 -33.89 5.68
N GLY A 397 9.64 -33.37 6.87
CA GLY A 397 10.56 -33.13 7.98
C GLY A 397 11.67 -32.14 7.60
N TYR A 398 11.36 -31.17 6.74
CA TYR A 398 12.33 -30.20 6.25
C TYR A 398 12.35 -28.94 7.10
N THR A 399 13.54 -28.38 7.27
CA THR A 399 13.75 -26.96 7.50
C THR A 399 13.99 -26.29 6.17
N VAL A 400 13.39 -25.11 6.01
CA VAL A 400 13.49 -24.34 4.78
C VAL A 400 14.37 -23.15 5.07
N GLN A 401 15.46 -23.07 4.32
CA GLN A 401 16.23 -21.86 4.16
C GLN A 401 15.61 -21.04 3.02
N ALA A 402 14.29 -20.76 3.09
CA ALA A 402 13.62 -19.97 2.05
C ALA A 402 13.92 -18.51 2.28
N PHE A 403 14.91 -18.03 1.53
CA PHE A 403 15.01 -16.64 1.16
C PHE A 403 14.52 -16.52 -0.27
N ILE A 404 13.40 -15.83 -0.47
CA ILE A 404 13.02 -15.44 -1.82
C ILE A 404 13.55 -14.01 -2.02
N LEU A 405 14.70 -13.87 -2.68
CA LEU A 405 15.42 -12.66 -3.20
C LEU A 405 15.88 -11.51 -2.28
N ALA A 406 17.20 -11.29 -2.18
CA ALA A 406 18.04 -10.51 -3.11
C ALA A 406 19.45 -10.39 -2.48
N SER A 407 20.48 -10.60 -3.31
CA SER A 407 21.88 -10.74 -2.92
C SER A 407 22.50 -9.47 -2.32
N TRP A 408 22.73 -9.43 -1.00
CA TRP A 408 23.69 -8.51 -0.36
C TRP A 408 24.13 -9.04 1.03
N LEU A 409 24.32 -10.35 1.17
CA LEU A 409 24.92 -10.94 2.37
C LEU A 409 26.33 -11.46 2.04
N PRO A 410 27.40 -10.91 2.67
CA PRO A 410 28.76 -11.42 2.55
C PRO A 410 29.01 -12.75 3.28
N ARG A 411 27.98 -13.44 3.78
CA ARG A 411 28.15 -14.68 4.55
C ARG A 411 27.31 -15.81 3.93
N HIS A 412 27.99 -16.94 3.80
CA HIS A 412 27.62 -18.12 3.04
C HIS A 412 26.25 -18.71 3.45
N GLU A 413 25.62 -19.40 2.50
CA GLU A 413 24.44 -20.27 2.67
C GLU A 413 23.06 -19.60 2.53
N VAL A 414 22.76 -19.08 1.33
CA VAL A 414 21.42 -18.63 0.92
C VAL A 414 21.19 -19.08 -0.54
N PRO A 415 19.97 -19.48 -0.97
CA PRO A 415 19.69 -19.80 -2.37
C PRO A 415 20.13 -18.63 -3.27
N ARG A 416 21.04 -18.91 -4.20
CA ARG A 416 21.58 -17.87 -5.09
C ARG A 416 20.77 -17.89 -6.37
N ALA A 417 20.10 -16.77 -6.66
CA ALA A 417 19.83 -16.43 -8.05
C ALA A 417 21.13 -16.59 -8.83
N ASP A 418 21.06 -17.11 -10.06
CA ASP A 418 22.23 -17.23 -10.94
C ASP A 418 23.06 -15.93 -10.85
N PRO A 419 24.33 -15.98 -10.41
CA PRO A 419 25.16 -14.79 -10.30
C PRO A 419 25.27 -14.01 -11.62
N ALA A 420 25.09 -14.68 -12.76
CA ALA A 420 25.08 -14.07 -14.09
C ALA A 420 23.72 -13.47 -14.50
N MET A 421 22.65 -13.69 -13.71
CA MET A 421 21.32 -13.13 -14.00
C MET A 421 21.35 -11.60 -13.88
N GLU A 422 20.95 -10.93 -14.96
CA GLU A 422 20.72 -9.49 -14.97
C GLU A 422 19.64 -9.11 -13.94
N ARG A 423 19.81 -7.94 -13.30
CA ARG A 423 18.93 -7.47 -12.23
C ARG A 423 18.42 -6.08 -12.54
N HIS A 424 17.12 -5.90 -12.35
CA HIS A 424 16.43 -4.64 -12.54
C HIS A 424 15.87 -4.11 -11.22
N ALA A 425 15.51 -2.83 -11.19
CA ALA A 425 14.74 -2.28 -10.09
C ALA A 425 13.46 -3.09 -9.88
N LEU A 426 13.07 -3.31 -8.62
CA LEU A 426 11.79 -3.97 -8.29
C LEU A 426 10.60 -3.20 -8.86
N LEU A 427 10.64 -1.87 -8.75
CA LEU A 427 9.64 -0.96 -9.28
C LEU A 427 10.31 -0.04 -10.28
N ASP A 428 10.13 -0.32 -11.57
CA ASP A 428 10.60 0.52 -12.66
C ASP A 428 9.51 1.54 -13.01
N PHE A 429 9.36 2.55 -12.15
CA PHE A 429 8.27 3.53 -12.21
C PHE A 429 8.80 4.96 -12.04
N GLY A 430 8.35 5.88 -12.88
CA GLY A 430 8.86 7.26 -12.93
C GLY A 430 8.41 8.16 -11.77
N ALA A 431 7.68 7.61 -10.80
CA ALA A 431 7.15 8.39 -9.69
C ALA A 431 8.25 8.85 -8.73
N GLY A 432 8.29 10.15 -8.43
CA GLY A 432 9.37 10.74 -7.63
C GLY A 432 9.53 10.17 -6.21
N TYR A 433 8.49 9.57 -5.62
CA TYR A 433 8.61 8.91 -4.31
C TYR A 433 9.32 7.55 -4.37
N ILE A 434 9.27 6.86 -5.52
CA ILE A 434 10.04 5.63 -5.76
C ILE A 434 11.48 5.99 -6.05
N GLN A 435 11.71 6.96 -6.94
CA GLN A 435 13.05 7.37 -7.36
C GLN A 435 13.93 7.85 -6.19
N ARG A 436 13.34 8.40 -5.12
CA ARG A 436 14.07 8.80 -3.91
C ARG A 436 14.65 7.65 -3.09
N SER A 437 14.06 6.45 -3.20
CA SER A 437 14.45 5.27 -2.42
C SER A 437 14.82 4.09 -3.29
N ILE A 438 14.98 4.28 -4.61
CA ILE A 438 15.13 3.18 -5.58
C ILE A 438 16.37 2.32 -5.30
N ASP A 439 17.43 2.94 -4.80
CA ASP A 439 18.69 2.27 -4.43
C ASP A 439 18.59 1.47 -3.13
N GLU A 440 17.58 1.77 -2.30
CA GLU A 440 17.30 1.07 -1.03
C GLU A 440 16.32 -0.09 -1.22
N LEU A 441 15.60 -0.13 -2.35
CA LEU A 441 14.67 -1.21 -2.67
C LEU A 441 15.43 -2.47 -3.12
N PRO A 442 14.89 -3.67 -2.83
CA PRO A 442 15.45 -4.90 -3.40
C PRO A 442 15.37 -4.86 -4.93
N LYS A 443 16.22 -5.65 -5.58
CA LYS A 443 16.21 -5.84 -7.04
C LYS A 443 15.47 -7.12 -7.41
N GLN A 444 14.95 -7.18 -8.63
CA GLN A 444 14.31 -8.36 -9.21
C GLN A 444 15.12 -8.92 -10.39
N GLY A 445 14.93 -10.20 -10.70
CA GLY A 445 15.53 -10.87 -11.85
C GLY A 445 14.72 -10.70 -13.13
N THR A 446 15.22 -11.25 -14.24
CA THR A 446 14.59 -11.15 -15.57
C THR A 446 13.50 -12.19 -15.84
N ALA A 447 13.48 -13.28 -15.08
CA ALA A 447 12.61 -14.43 -15.27
C ALA A 447 12.01 -14.96 -13.96
N TRP A 448 10.97 -15.77 -14.08
CA TRP A 448 10.35 -16.47 -12.95
C TRP A 448 11.35 -17.44 -12.29
N PRO A 449 11.34 -17.64 -10.95
CA PRO A 449 10.48 -17.03 -9.92
C PRO A 449 11.00 -15.68 -9.39
N TRP A 450 12.03 -15.13 -10.04
CA TRP A 450 12.77 -13.94 -9.62
C TRP A 450 12.17 -12.61 -10.13
N ARG A 451 11.16 -12.67 -11.00
CA ARG A 451 10.44 -11.52 -11.58
C ARG A 451 8.98 -11.47 -11.15
N LEU A 452 8.50 -10.29 -10.73
CA LEU A 452 7.09 -10.04 -10.50
C LEU A 452 6.37 -9.79 -11.84
N ARG A 453 5.23 -10.43 -12.08
CA ARG A 453 4.47 -10.25 -13.33
C ARG A 453 3.45 -9.12 -13.28
N MET A 454 3.12 -8.62 -12.08
CA MET A 454 2.12 -7.56 -11.86
C MET A 454 0.78 -7.88 -12.55
N ASN A 455 0.41 -9.17 -12.60
CA ASN A 455 -0.80 -9.65 -13.24
C ASN A 455 -1.39 -10.77 -12.40
N TYR A 456 -2.54 -10.51 -11.77
CA TYR A 456 -3.16 -11.43 -10.82
C TYR A 456 -3.47 -12.80 -11.42
N VAL A 457 -3.94 -12.89 -12.66
CA VAL A 457 -4.31 -14.17 -13.28
C VAL A 457 -3.07 -15.00 -13.59
N ALA A 458 -2.06 -14.38 -14.19
CA ALA A 458 -0.78 -15.01 -14.45
C ALA A 458 -0.09 -15.46 -13.15
N ASP A 459 -0.19 -14.66 -12.08
CA ASP A 459 0.33 -14.99 -10.76
C ASP A 459 -0.43 -16.15 -10.12
N VAL A 460 -1.77 -16.19 -10.18
CA VAL A 460 -2.58 -17.30 -9.67
C VAL A 460 -2.22 -18.62 -10.38
N LEU A 461 -2.12 -18.59 -11.71
CA LEU A 461 -1.79 -19.77 -12.52
C LEU A 461 -0.35 -20.25 -12.29
N SER A 462 0.55 -19.37 -11.86
CA SER A 462 1.94 -19.75 -11.56
C SER A 462 2.11 -20.21 -10.12
N ILE A 463 1.49 -19.51 -9.17
CA ILE A 463 1.71 -19.71 -7.74
C ILE A 463 0.90 -20.89 -7.21
N ARG A 464 -0.38 -21.06 -7.57
CA ARG A 464 -1.23 -22.12 -6.98
C ARG A 464 -0.86 -23.53 -7.42
N PRO A 465 -0.72 -23.83 -8.73
CA PRO A 465 -0.34 -25.18 -9.17
C PRO A 465 1.18 -25.37 -9.24
N GLY A 466 1.98 -24.31 -9.11
CA GLY A 466 3.44 -24.37 -9.23
C GLY A 466 4.09 -25.30 -8.20
N ALA A 467 5.15 -26.00 -8.63
CA ALA A 467 5.95 -26.85 -7.76
C ALA A 467 6.63 -26.01 -6.66
N LEU A 468 6.68 -26.55 -5.44
CA LEU A 468 7.35 -25.90 -4.31
C LEU A 468 8.86 -26.23 -4.25
N ALA A 469 9.27 -27.36 -4.81
CA ALA A 469 10.68 -27.74 -4.91
C ALA A 469 11.21 -27.41 -6.31
N ASP A 470 11.27 -26.12 -6.63
CA ASP A 470 11.94 -25.65 -7.84
C ASP A 470 13.42 -25.31 -7.54
N SER A 471 14.18 -24.96 -8.58
CA SER A 471 15.61 -24.63 -8.44
C SER A 471 15.89 -23.35 -7.64
N ALA A 472 14.86 -22.61 -7.22
CA ALA A 472 15.00 -21.37 -6.47
C ALA A 472 14.88 -21.55 -4.95
N MET A 473 14.46 -22.72 -4.46
CA MET A 473 14.35 -23.03 -3.04
C MET A 473 15.17 -24.25 -2.66
N GLU A 474 15.91 -24.13 -1.56
CA GLU A 474 16.66 -25.24 -0.98
C GLU A 474 15.96 -25.74 0.29
N PHE A 475 15.57 -27.01 0.28
CA PHE A 475 14.98 -27.71 1.43
C PHE A 475 16.06 -28.58 2.06
N ARG A 476 16.29 -28.43 3.36
CA ARG A 476 17.25 -29.24 4.10
C ARG A 476 16.53 -30.03 5.18
N ARG A 477 17.09 -31.17 5.58
CA ARG A 477 16.67 -31.84 6.82
C ARG A 477 17.55 -31.33 7.95
N PRO A 478 17.00 -31.14 9.16
CA PRO A 478 17.80 -30.75 10.32
C PRO A 478 19.00 -31.68 10.47
N HIS A 479 20.19 -31.10 10.69
CA HIS A 479 21.34 -31.92 11.08
C HIS A 479 20.99 -32.67 12.38
N ALA A 480 21.18 -33.99 12.40
CA ALA A 480 21.16 -34.73 13.66
C ALA A 480 22.17 -34.06 14.60
N LYS A 481 21.72 -33.64 15.79
CA LYS A 481 22.65 -33.14 16.81
C LYS A 481 23.71 -34.23 17.03
N PRO A 482 25.01 -33.90 16.99
CA PRO A 482 26.01 -34.85 17.46
C PRO A 482 25.70 -35.16 18.94
N ASP A 483 25.65 -36.45 19.26
CA ASP A 483 25.40 -36.98 20.61
C ASP A 483 26.38 -36.45 21.66
#